data_AF-A0A396ZZ91-F1
#
_entry.id   AF-A0A396ZZ91-F1
#
_cell.length_a   1.000
_cell.length_b   1.000
_cell.length_c   1.000
_cell.angle_alpha   90.00
_cell.angle_beta   90.00
_cell.angle_gamma   90.00
#
_symmetry.space_group_name_H-M   'P 1'
#
loop_
_entity.id
_entity.type
_entity.pdbx_description
1 polymer ?
#
loop_
_entity_poly.entity_id
_entity_poly.type
_entity_poly.pdbx_seq_one_letter_code
_entity_poly.pdbx_strand_id
1 'polypeptide(L)'
;MKPSVRFAYGGGTPDLSMTKRVIPMMVAPPPSASATVYPPTSSSKPKATKMPMDRFAMMRQVNVESAMASSADNAVSAGQNHRERLQQESRRRAEVACMEKEDYTFTQEGVDRLKRQEARLTMQEEDKHMRKLMKDEAARVYQALEKERRRVEAEERQVLLDKHKIEMEALKAKQDAENDRKQQDREARMRKMKEASDRKAREEYLANEAVKKAVLEKERQAQQEQVFVL
;
A
#
# COMPACT_ATOMS: atom_id res chain seq x y z
N MET A 1 7.16 -47.28 -23.74
CA MET A 1 6.17 -46.79 -22.76
C MET A 1 6.76 -47.02 -21.38
N LYS A 2 6.99 -45.96 -20.59
CA LYS A 2 7.56 -46.05 -19.23
C LYS A 2 6.47 -45.66 -18.22
N PRO A 3 6.27 -46.40 -17.12
CA PRO A 3 5.21 -46.09 -16.16
C PRO A 3 5.58 -44.91 -15.26
N SER A 4 4.60 -44.03 -15.06
CA SER A 4 4.64 -42.84 -14.21
C SER A 4 4.45 -43.24 -12.74
N VAL A 5 5.38 -42.84 -11.88
CA VAL A 5 5.27 -42.97 -10.43
C VAL A 5 4.41 -41.81 -9.91
N ARG A 6 3.15 -42.11 -9.54
CA ARG A 6 2.27 -41.21 -8.79
C ARG A 6 2.57 -41.35 -7.31
N PHE A 7 3.10 -40.29 -6.70
CA PHE A 7 3.12 -40.14 -5.25
C PHE A 7 1.72 -39.79 -4.76
N ALA A 8 1.14 -40.67 -3.94
CA ALA A 8 -0.08 -40.45 -3.20
C ALA A 8 0.28 -39.96 -1.78
N TYR A 9 -0.13 -38.76 -1.43
CA TYR A 9 -0.40 -38.31 -0.07
C TYR A 9 -1.75 -37.60 -0.20
N GLY A 10 -2.85 -38.13 0.34
CA GLY A 10 -3.03 -38.42 1.75
C GLY A 10 -4.05 -37.40 2.24
N GLY A 11 -5.33 -37.69 2.04
CA GLY A 11 -6.44 -36.87 2.50
C GLY A 11 -6.51 -36.87 4.02
N GLY A 12 -6.54 -35.67 4.60
CA GLY A 12 -6.79 -35.44 6.01
C GLY A 12 -7.55 -34.12 6.16
N THR A 13 -8.80 -34.22 6.57
CA THR A 13 -9.64 -33.08 6.98
C THR A 13 -9.01 -32.39 8.19
N PRO A 14 -8.82 -31.06 8.22
CA PRO A 14 -8.44 -30.40 9.44
C PRO A 14 -9.65 -30.26 10.37
N ASP A 15 -9.55 -30.97 11.48
CA ASP A 15 -10.35 -30.91 12.70
C ASP A 15 -10.55 -29.47 13.20
N LEU A 16 -11.79 -29.14 13.52
CA LEU A 16 -12.23 -27.88 14.11
C LEU A 16 -12.11 -27.99 15.64
N SER A 17 -10.89 -27.90 16.17
CA SER A 17 -10.70 -27.81 17.62
C SER A 17 -9.66 -26.74 18.03
N MET A 18 -10.20 -25.68 18.63
CA MET A 18 -9.56 -24.85 19.67
C MET A 18 -8.15 -24.29 19.41
N THR A 19 -8.06 -23.19 18.67
CA THR A 19 -6.95 -22.23 18.83
C THR A 19 -7.51 -20.84 19.14
N LYS A 20 -7.39 -20.41 20.40
CA LYS A 20 -7.60 -19.03 20.83
C LYS A 20 -6.59 -18.14 20.10
N ARG A 21 -7.00 -17.44 19.04
CA ARG A 21 -6.18 -16.39 18.43
C ARG A 21 -6.16 -15.18 19.36
N VAL A 22 -5.03 -14.97 20.02
CA VAL A 22 -4.70 -13.70 20.66
C VAL A 22 -4.46 -12.68 19.55
N ILE A 23 -5.27 -11.63 19.49
CA ILE A 23 -5.07 -10.50 18.59
C ILE A 23 -3.93 -9.65 19.20
N PRO A 24 -2.78 -9.45 18.53
CA PRO A 24 -1.80 -8.51 19.03
C PRO A 24 -2.35 -7.09 18.87
N MET A 25 -2.58 -6.40 19.98
CA MET A 25 -2.90 -4.98 19.97
C MET A 25 -1.68 -4.20 19.48
N MET A 26 -1.81 -3.49 18.35
CA MET A 26 -0.82 -2.50 17.95
C MET A 26 -0.85 -1.33 18.96
N VAL A 27 0.27 -1.14 19.65
CA VAL A 27 0.53 0.02 20.49
C VAL A 27 0.87 1.20 19.57
N ALA A 28 0.12 2.29 19.69
CA ALA A 28 0.38 3.53 18.97
C ALA A 28 1.73 4.13 19.42
N PRO A 29 2.58 4.64 18.50
CA PRO A 29 3.83 5.28 18.89
C PRO A 29 3.59 6.68 19.50
N PRO A 30 4.37 7.10 20.51
CA PRO A 30 4.24 8.41 21.13
C PRO A 30 4.71 9.54 20.18
N PRO A 31 4.13 10.75 20.26
CA PRO A 31 4.53 11.87 19.40
C PRO A 31 5.94 12.36 19.77
N SER A 32 6.88 12.20 18.85
CA SER A 32 8.24 12.72 18.95
C SER A 32 8.25 14.24 18.78
N ALA A 33 8.73 14.93 19.80
CA ALA A 33 9.00 16.36 19.77
C ALA A 33 10.23 16.64 18.88
N SER A 34 10.06 17.46 17.86
CA SER A 34 11.16 18.19 17.21
C SER A 34 10.63 19.54 16.75
N ALA A 35 10.74 20.51 17.66
CA ALA A 35 10.60 21.93 17.36
C ALA A 35 11.98 22.46 16.92
N THR A 36 12.04 23.08 15.74
CA THR A 36 13.18 23.88 15.31
C THR A 36 12.69 25.29 15.05
N VAL A 37 12.79 26.17 16.04
CA VAL A 37 12.86 27.63 15.84
C VAL A 37 13.64 28.25 17.01
N TYR A 38 14.69 29.03 16.70
CA TYR A 38 15.38 29.99 17.59
C TYR A 38 15.66 31.26 16.77
N PRO A 39 16.03 32.43 17.34
CA PRO A 39 15.63 33.15 18.59
C PRO A 39 15.34 34.67 18.26
N PRO A 40 15.30 35.70 19.17
CA PRO A 40 16.42 36.17 20.04
C PRO A 40 16.10 36.82 21.44
N THR A 41 17.01 36.56 22.40
CA THR A 41 17.71 37.40 23.43
C THR A 41 17.05 38.33 24.50
N SER A 42 17.55 38.13 25.75
CA SER A 42 17.79 39.08 26.89
C SER A 42 16.57 39.52 27.73
N SER A 43 16.59 39.76 29.06
CA SER A 43 17.61 39.94 30.11
C SER A 43 16.96 39.88 31.53
N SER A 44 17.81 39.84 32.58
CA SER A 44 17.58 40.20 34.01
C SER A 44 17.20 39.10 35.04
N LYS A 45 17.69 39.30 36.28
CA LYS A 45 17.96 38.32 37.37
C LYS A 45 16.76 38.18 38.38
N PRO A 46 16.91 37.67 39.64
CA PRO A 46 16.38 36.37 40.07
C PRO A 46 15.40 36.41 41.29
N LYS A 47 14.92 35.23 41.70
CA LYS A 47 14.28 34.85 42.98
C LYS A 47 12.87 35.40 43.31
N ALA A 48 11.87 34.61 42.93
CA ALA A 48 10.79 34.21 43.84
C ALA A 48 10.43 32.75 43.52
N THR A 49 10.74 31.85 44.44
CA THR A 49 10.39 30.42 44.37
C THR A 49 8.86 30.28 44.47
N LYS A 50 8.17 30.49 43.35
CA LYS A 50 6.82 29.95 43.15
C LYS A 50 7.02 28.50 42.75
N MET A 51 6.86 27.60 43.72
CA MET A 51 6.67 26.18 43.41
C MET A 51 5.62 26.09 42.31
N PRO A 52 5.86 25.36 41.21
CA PRO A 52 4.86 25.20 40.16
C PRO A 52 3.64 24.56 40.80
N MET A 53 2.54 25.31 40.87
CA MET A 53 1.26 24.84 41.38
C MET A 53 0.91 23.59 40.57
N ASP A 54 0.86 22.43 41.22
CA ASP A 54 0.54 21.19 40.52
C ASP A 54 -0.88 21.32 39.96
N ARG A 55 -0.96 21.45 38.63
CA ARG A 55 -2.22 21.56 37.89
C ARG A 55 -3.15 20.38 38.20
N PHE A 56 -2.60 19.21 38.50
CA PHE A 56 -3.39 18.05 38.93
C PHE A 56 -3.93 18.19 40.36
N ALA A 57 -3.21 18.84 41.27
CA ALA A 57 -3.71 19.14 42.61
C ALA A 57 -4.87 20.14 42.58
N MET A 58 -4.77 21.20 41.77
CA MET A 58 -5.86 22.17 41.59
C MET A 58 -7.11 21.52 40.98
N MET A 59 -6.95 20.65 39.97
CA MET A 59 -8.07 19.90 39.39
C MET A 59 -8.72 18.95 40.39
N ARG A 60 -7.94 18.31 41.26
CA ARG A 60 -8.49 17.48 42.35
C ARG A 60 -9.30 18.30 43.34
N GLN A 61 -8.84 19.50 43.69
CA GLN A 61 -9.55 20.39 44.62
C GLN A 61 -10.87 20.91 44.03
N VAL A 62 -10.86 21.34 42.76
CA VAL A 62 -12.08 21.75 42.04
C VAL A 62 -13.08 20.60 41.93
N ASN A 63 -12.61 19.37 41.70
CA ASN A 63 -13.48 18.19 41.67
C ASN A 63 -14.07 17.84 43.05
N VAL A 64 -13.30 18.03 44.13
CA VAL A 64 -13.78 17.79 45.51
C VAL A 64 -14.79 18.86 45.92
N GLU A 65 -14.52 20.13 45.63
CA GLU A 65 -15.44 21.24 45.91
C GLU A 65 -16.73 21.13 45.09
N SER A 66 -16.64 20.70 43.82
CA SER A 66 -17.80 20.42 42.96
C SER A 66 -18.61 19.22 43.47
N ALA A 67 -17.95 18.19 44.00
CA ALA A 67 -18.62 17.03 44.60
C ALA A 67 -19.33 17.39 45.92
N MET A 68 -18.79 18.30 46.73
CA MET A 68 -19.43 18.74 47.98
C MET A 68 -20.59 19.73 47.73
N ALA A 69 -20.49 20.58 46.70
CA ALA A 69 -21.57 21.50 46.32
C ALA A 69 -22.79 20.79 45.70
N SER A 70 -22.60 19.59 45.15
CA SER A 70 -23.67 18.78 44.53
C SER A 70 -24.34 17.78 45.48
N SER A 71 -23.82 17.57 46.69
CA SER A 71 -24.31 16.54 47.62
C SER A 71 -25.34 17.01 48.65
N ALA A 72 -25.49 18.31 48.92
CA ALA A 72 -26.27 18.78 50.06
C ALA A 72 -27.78 18.92 49.80
N ASP A 73 -28.20 19.39 48.61
CA ASP A 73 -29.62 19.75 48.37
C ASP A 73 -30.32 18.97 47.24
N ASN A 74 -29.63 18.03 46.57
CA ASN A 74 -30.19 17.26 45.43
C ASN A 74 -29.95 15.74 45.50
N ALA A 75 -29.63 15.21 46.68
CA ALA A 75 -29.32 13.79 46.86
C ALA A 75 -30.57 12.90 46.94
N VAL A 76 -31.51 13.04 46.00
CA VAL A 76 -32.34 11.90 45.61
C VAL A 76 -31.38 10.92 44.95
N SER A 77 -31.03 9.84 45.66
CA SER A 77 -30.12 8.82 45.16
C SER A 77 -30.53 8.42 43.73
N ALA A 78 -29.58 8.20 42.81
CA ALA A 78 -29.90 7.78 41.45
C ALA A 78 -30.85 6.56 41.42
N GLY A 79 -30.79 5.70 42.46
CA GLY A 79 -31.73 4.60 42.67
C GLY A 79 -33.14 5.00 43.09
N GLN A 80 -33.32 6.10 43.84
CA GLN A 80 -34.63 6.67 44.15
C GLN A 80 -35.25 7.33 42.91
N ASN A 81 -34.47 8.10 42.14
CA ASN A 81 -34.93 8.68 40.87
C ASN A 81 -35.32 7.59 39.85
N HIS A 82 -34.55 6.50 39.79
CA HIS A 82 -34.88 5.35 38.95
C HIS A 82 -36.16 4.63 39.40
N ARG A 83 -36.34 4.41 40.71
CA ARG A 83 -37.59 3.82 41.24
C ARG A 83 -38.80 4.72 40.98
N GLU A 84 -38.65 6.02 41.18
CA GLU A 84 -39.71 6.98 40.91
C GLU A 84 -40.07 7.02 39.42
N ARG A 85 -39.08 7.00 38.53
CA ARG A 85 -39.29 6.85 37.09
C ARG A 85 -40.04 5.57 36.73
N LEU A 86 -39.64 4.43 37.30
CA LEU A 86 -40.32 3.15 37.09
C LEU A 86 -41.76 3.15 37.62
N GLN A 87 -41.99 3.75 38.79
CA GLN A 87 -43.32 3.86 39.38
C GLN A 87 -44.22 4.78 38.55
N GLN A 88 -43.72 5.95 38.13
CA GLN A 88 -44.42 6.86 37.22
C GLN A 88 -44.74 6.17 35.89
N GLU A 89 -43.81 5.40 35.33
CA GLU A 89 -44.05 4.65 34.09
C GLU A 89 -45.07 3.52 34.29
N SER A 90 -45.08 2.85 35.45
CA SER A 90 -46.10 1.86 35.78
C SER A 90 -47.49 2.48 35.93
N ARG A 91 -47.59 3.66 36.56
CA ARG A 91 -48.86 4.40 36.70
C ARG A 91 -49.37 4.86 35.34
N ARG A 92 -48.48 5.41 34.50
CA ARG A 92 -48.82 5.81 33.13
C ARG A 92 -49.33 4.63 32.30
N ARG A 93 -48.70 3.44 32.41
CA ARG A 93 -49.17 2.23 31.73
C ARG A 93 -50.53 1.76 32.25
N ALA A 94 -50.75 1.83 33.56
CA ALA A 94 -52.03 1.50 34.17
C ALA A 94 -53.16 2.47 33.74
N GLU A 95 -52.88 3.78 33.70
CA GLU A 95 -53.81 4.80 33.20
C GLU A 95 -54.15 4.59 31.72
N VAL A 96 -53.14 4.33 30.88
CA VAL A 96 -53.36 4.01 29.46
C VAL A 96 -54.20 2.75 29.29
N ALA A 97 -53.95 1.70 30.08
CA ALA A 97 -54.72 0.47 30.04
C ALA A 97 -56.17 0.64 30.54
N CYS A 98 -56.43 1.61 31.43
CA CYS A 98 -57.79 1.98 31.82
C CYS A 98 -58.49 2.78 30.72
N MET A 99 -57.81 3.74 30.09
CA MET A 99 -58.33 4.47 28.93
C MET A 99 -58.62 3.55 27.74
N GLU A 100 -57.85 2.48 27.53
CA GLU A 100 -58.13 1.50 26.48
C GLU A 100 -59.43 0.72 26.70
N LYS A 101 -59.96 0.69 27.93
CA LYS A 101 -61.23 0.04 28.28
C LYS A 101 -62.43 0.97 28.18
N GLU A 102 -62.19 2.28 28.12
CA GLU A 102 -63.24 3.28 27.88
C GLU A 102 -63.44 3.36 26.37
N ASP A 103 -64.64 3.00 25.88
CA ASP A 103 -64.95 3.06 24.45
C ASP A 103 -65.06 4.53 24.01
N TYR A 104 -63.93 5.09 23.54
CA TYR A 104 -63.84 6.44 22.97
C TYR A 104 -64.42 6.53 21.55
N THR A 105 -65.12 5.48 21.07
CA THR A 105 -65.75 5.45 19.75
C THR A 105 -66.75 6.59 19.60
N PHE A 106 -66.71 7.29 18.46
CA PHE A 106 -67.58 8.44 18.14
C PHE A 106 -67.45 9.67 19.06
N THR A 107 -66.42 9.73 19.91
CA THR A 107 -66.08 10.94 20.68
C THR A 107 -65.05 11.78 19.93
N GLN A 108 -65.04 13.10 20.15
CA GLN A 108 -64.03 14.00 19.59
C GLN A 108 -62.60 13.61 20.02
N GLU A 109 -62.45 13.15 21.26
CA GLU A 109 -61.16 12.69 21.79
C GLU A 109 -60.66 11.42 21.07
N GLY A 110 -61.56 10.47 20.79
CA GLY A 110 -61.24 9.28 20.00
C GLY A 110 -60.78 9.62 18.58
N VAL A 111 -61.43 10.58 17.92
CA VAL A 111 -61.03 11.09 16.61
C VAL A 111 -59.65 11.73 16.66
N ASP A 112 -59.37 12.57 17.66
CA ASP A 112 -58.08 13.24 17.80
C ASP A 112 -56.94 12.28 18.21
N ARG A 113 -57.27 11.19 18.93
CA ARG A 113 -56.33 10.09 19.20
C ARG A 113 -55.98 9.34 17.92
N LEU A 114 -56.97 9.01 17.08
CA LEU A 114 -56.75 8.34 15.81
C LEU A 114 -55.89 9.17 14.86
N LYS A 115 -56.18 10.47 14.70
CA LYS A 115 -55.36 11.40 13.90
C LYS A 115 -53.90 11.47 14.36
N ARG A 116 -53.67 11.47 15.69
CA ARG A 116 -52.32 11.42 16.26
C ARG A 116 -51.61 10.10 15.97
N GLN A 117 -52.35 8.99 15.94
CA GLN A 117 -51.80 7.68 15.59
C GLN A 117 -51.45 7.61 14.09
N GLU A 118 -52.33 8.08 13.22
CA GLU A 118 -52.08 8.18 11.77
C GLU A 118 -50.85 9.05 11.48
N ALA A 119 -50.75 10.24 12.09
CA ALA A 119 -49.58 11.12 11.94
C ALA A 119 -48.26 10.47 12.43
N ARG A 120 -48.32 9.65 13.48
CA ARG A 120 -47.15 8.88 13.95
C ARG A 120 -46.77 7.78 12.95
N LEU A 121 -47.76 7.12 12.35
CA LEU A 121 -47.52 6.06 11.37
C LEU A 121 -46.93 6.65 10.08
N THR A 122 -47.48 7.76 9.57
CA THR A 122 -46.94 8.44 8.38
C THR A 122 -45.50 8.90 8.61
N MET A 123 -45.21 9.52 9.76
CA MET A 123 -43.85 9.93 10.12
C MET A 123 -42.89 8.72 10.20
N GLN A 124 -43.33 7.59 10.76
CA GLN A 124 -42.51 6.37 10.79
C GLN A 124 -42.24 5.79 9.40
N GLU A 125 -43.19 5.89 8.48
CA GLU A 125 -43.02 5.45 7.10
C GLU A 125 -42.06 6.37 6.33
N GLU A 126 -42.19 7.69 6.51
CA GLU A 126 -41.27 8.69 5.96
C GLU A 126 -39.84 8.49 6.48
N ASP A 127 -39.67 8.27 7.79
CA ASP A 127 -38.37 7.98 8.40
C ASP A 127 -37.73 6.71 7.84
N LYS A 128 -38.53 5.64 7.65
CA LYS A 128 -38.07 4.40 7.03
C LYS A 128 -37.65 4.63 5.58
N HIS A 129 -38.43 5.41 4.83
CA HIS A 129 -38.12 5.76 3.46
C HIS A 129 -36.82 6.56 3.35
N MET A 130 -36.66 7.59 4.19
CA MET A 130 -35.44 8.41 4.26
C MET A 130 -34.21 7.57 4.61
N ARG A 131 -34.31 6.67 5.60
CA ARG A 131 -33.20 5.76 5.93
C ARG A 131 -32.81 4.86 4.75
N LYS A 132 -33.80 4.40 3.98
CA LYS A 132 -33.55 3.59 2.78
C LYS A 132 -32.80 4.42 1.72
N LEU A 133 -33.26 5.64 1.44
CA LEU A 133 -32.59 6.54 0.49
C LEU A 133 -31.14 6.82 0.89
N MET A 134 -30.89 7.15 2.16
CA MET A 134 -29.55 7.41 2.67
C MET A 134 -28.65 6.16 2.54
N LYS A 135 -29.20 4.97 2.80
CA LYS A 135 -28.46 3.71 2.65
C LYS A 135 -28.12 3.41 1.19
N ASP A 136 -29.09 3.62 0.30
CA ASP A 136 -28.91 3.38 -1.13
C ASP A 136 -27.91 4.39 -1.74
N GLU A 137 -27.95 5.65 -1.31
CA GLU A 137 -26.98 6.68 -1.70
C GLU A 137 -25.57 6.35 -1.18
N ALA A 138 -25.44 5.97 0.10
CA ALA A 138 -24.17 5.53 0.66
C ALA A 138 -23.60 4.31 -0.10
N ALA A 139 -24.44 3.34 -0.46
CA ALA A 139 -24.04 2.20 -1.26
C ALA A 139 -23.57 2.62 -2.66
N ARG A 140 -24.25 3.58 -3.30
CA ARG A 140 -23.85 4.11 -4.61
C ARG A 140 -22.50 4.81 -4.56
N VAL A 141 -22.29 5.66 -3.54
CA VAL A 141 -21.00 6.35 -3.32
C VAL A 141 -19.89 5.34 -3.08
N TYR A 142 -20.13 4.33 -2.24
CA TYR A 142 -19.16 3.27 -1.97
C TYR A 142 -18.78 2.51 -3.25
N GLN A 143 -19.77 2.11 -4.05
CA GLN A 143 -19.51 1.42 -5.32
C GLN A 143 -18.73 2.28 -6.32
N ALA A 144 -19.01 3.59 -6.39
CA ALA A 144 -18.27 4.50 -7.24
C ALA A 144 -16.81 4.63 -6.79
N LEU A 145 -16.58 4.81 -5.48
CA LEU A 145 -15.24 4.85 -4.90
C LEU A 145 -14.47 3.54 -5.11
N GLU A 146 -15.14 2.39 -5.00
CA GLU A 146 -14.51 1.09 -5.22
C GLU A 146 -14.11 0.89 -6.70
N LYS A 147 -14.94 1.35 -7.64
CA LYS A 147 -14.61 1.34 -9.07
C LYS A 147 -13.39 2.22 -9.37
N GLU A 148 -13.36 3.45 -8.84
CA GLU A 148 -12.22 4.34 -9.00
C GLU A 148 -10.94 3.75 -8.37
N ARG A 149 -11.04 3.17 -7.16
CA ARG A 149 -9.90 2.51 -6.52
C ARG A 149 -9.34 1.37 -7.39
N ARG A 150 -10.21 0.51 -7.93
CA ARG A 150 -9.79 -0.59 -8.82
C ARG A 150 -9.16 -0.08 -10.10
N ARG A 151 -9.66 1.03 -10.65
CA ARG A 151 -9.08 1.67 -11.83
C ARG A 151 -7.68 2.21 -11.54
N VAL A 152 -7.50 2.94 -10.44
CA VAL A 152 -6.19 3.47 -10.02
C VAL A 152 -5.20 2.33 -9.79
N GLU A 153 -5.59 1.26 -9.09
CA GLU A 153 -4.73 0.10 -8.86
C GLU A 153 -4.31 -0.59 -10.17
N ALA A 154 -5.22 -0.67 -11.15
CA ALA A 154 -4.92 -1.22 -12.47
C ALA A 154 -3.96 -0.31 -13.26
N GLU A 155 -4.14 1.01 -13.20
CA GLU A 155 -3.26 1.99 -13.82
C GLU A 155 -1.85 1.96 -13.19
N GLU A 156 -1.75 1.90 -11.86
CA GLU A 156 -0.47 1.76 -11.14
C GLU A 156 0.25 0.46 -11.51
N ARG A 157 -0.49 -0.65 -11.56
CA ARG A 157 0.06 -1.93 -12.00
C ARG A 157 0.57 -1.86 -13.44
N GLN A 158 -0.17 -1.20 -14.33
CA GLN A 158 0.24 -1.04 -15.72
C GLN A 158 1.54 -0.22 -15.83
N VAL A 159 1.63 0.90 -15.10
CA VAL A 159 2.84 1.72 -15.05
C VAL A 159 4.05 0.92 -14.54
N LEU A 160 3.87 0.07 -13.53
CA LEU A 160 4.95 -0.80 -13.04
C LEU A 160 5.38 -1.83 -14.07
N LEU A 161 4.43 -2.46 -14.77
CA LEU A 161 4.72 -3.41 -15.84
C LEU A 161 5.47 -2.74 -16.99
N ASP A 162 5.10 -1.52 -17.36
CA ASP A 162 5.76 -0.80 -18.45
C ASP A 162 7.17 -0.33 -18.07
N LYS A 163 7.38 0.10 -16.82
CA LYS A 163 8.74 0.34 -16.28
C LYS A 163 9.60 -0.92 -16.37
N HIS A 164 9.07 -2.06 -15.94
CA HIS A 164 9.78 -3.33 -15.98
C HIS A 164 10.11 -3.76 -17.43
N LYS A 165 9.20 -3.55 -18.39
CA LYS A 165 9.48 -3.81 -19.81
C LYS A 165 10.63 -2.95 -20.31
N ILE A 166 10.62 -1.65 -20.01
CA ILE A 166 11.69 -0.72 -20.40
C ILE A 166 13.02 -1.14 -19.78
N GLU A 167 13.04 -1.54 -18.51
CA GLU A 167 14.25 -2.04 -17.85
C GLU A 167 14.79 -3.31 -18.52
N MET A 168 13.92 -4.26 -18.87
CA MET A 168 14.29 -5.49 -19.57
C MET A 168 14.81 -5.23 -20.98
N GLU A 169 14.17 -4.32 -21.72
CA GLU A 169 14.62 -3.90 -23.05
C GLU A 169 15.98 -3.20 -22.97
N ALA A 170 16.19 -2.34 -21.97
CA ALA A 170 17.47 -1.68 -21.74
C ALA A 170 18.58 -2.68 -21.35
N LEU A 171 18.27 -3.68 -20.53
CA LEU A 171 19.22 -4.75 -20.21
C LEU A 171 19.58 -5.58 -21.43
N LYS A 172 18.59 -5.94 -22.25
CA LYS A 172 18.79 -6.67 -23.49
C LYS A 172 19.66 -5.87 -24.46
N ALA A 173 19.36 -4.58 -24.67
CA ALA A 173 20.15 -3.71 -25.53
C ALA A 173 21.61 -3.58 -25.06
N LYS A 174 21.85 -3.52 -23.74
CA LYS A 174 23.21 -3.52 -23.18
C LYS A 174 23.94 -4.84 -23.46
N GLN A 175 23.25 -5.97 -23.29
CA GLN A 175 23.81 -7.30 -23.54
C GLN A 175 24.13 -7.51 -25.02
N ASP A 176 23.24 -7.09 -25.92
CA ASP A 176 23.44 -7.16 -27.36
C ASP A 176 24.63 -6.28 -27.78
N ALA A 177 24.73 -5.05 -27.27
CA ALA A 177 25.88 -4.18 -27.54
C ALA A 177 27.21 -4.74 -27.01
N GLU A 178 27.22 -5.44 -25.87
CA GLU A 178 28.41 -6.10 -25.36
C GLU A 178 28.83 -7.30 -26.23
N ASN A 179 27.85 -8.09 -26.69
CA ASN A 179 28.09 -9.20 -27.59
C ASN A 179 28.62 -8.71 -28.95
N ASP A 180 28.06 -7.64 -29.50
CA ASP A 180 28.52 -7.04 -30.75
C ASP A 180 29.96 -6.53 -30.63
N ARG A 181 30.31 -5.87 -29.52
CA ARG A 181 31.70 -5.46 -29.26
C ARG A 181 32.65 -6.65 -29.20
N LYS A 182 32.28 -7.71 -28.48
CA LYS A 182 33.10 -8.94 -28.41
C LYS A 182 33.25 -9.59 -29.78
N GLN A 183 32.20 -9.56 -30.61
CA GLN A 183 32.23 -10.11 -31.96
C GLN A 183 33.13 -9.28 -32.88
N GLN A 184 33.00 -7.96 -32.86
CA GLN A 184 33.86 -7.03 -33.60
C GLN A 184 35.34 -7.19 -33.20
N ASP A 185 35.63 -7.32 -31.91
CA ASP A 185 37.00 -7.56 -31.42
C ASP A 185 37.57 -8.89 -31.91
N ARG A 186 36.76 -9.95 -31.93
CA ARG A 186 37.16 -11.26 -32.47
C ARG A 186 37.42 -11.19 -33.97
N GLU A 187 36.52 -10.58 -34.72
CA GLU A 187 36.66 -10.39 -36.17
C GLU A 187 37.90 -9.55 -36.50
N ALA A 188 38.14 -8.46 -35.77
CA ALA A 188 39.33 -7.63 -35.94
C ALA A 188 40.63 -8.41 -35.65
N ARG A 189 40.65 -9.26 -34.61
CA ARG A 189 41.81 -10.13 -34.32
C ARG A 189 42.04 -11.14 -35.43
N MET A 190 40.99 -11.82 -35.89
CA MET A 190 41.09 -12.79 -36.98
C MET A 190 41.55 -12.14 -38.28
N ARG A 191 41.03 -10.95 -38.59
CA ARG A 191 41.45 -10.17 -39.75
C ARG A 191 42.93 -9.80 -39.66
N LYS A 192 43.41 -9.31 -38.51
CA LYS A 192 44.84 -9.01 -38.31
C LYS A 192 45.73 -10.24 -38.48
N MET A 193 45.32 -11.39 -37.95
CA MET A 193 46.08 -12.64 -38.14
C MET A 193 46.13 -13.06 -39.61
N LYS A 194 45.00 -12.94 -40.32
CA LYS A 194 44.94 -13.23 -41.76
C LYS A 194 45.84 -12.28 -42.57
N GLU A 195 45.73 -10.97 -42.34
CA GLU A 195 46.55 -9.97 -43.02
C GLU A 195 48.05 -10.18 -42.74
N ALA A 196 48.43 -10.56 -41.51
CA ALA A 196 49.81 -10.90 -41.18
C ALA A 196 50.30 -12.17 -41.88
N SER A 197 49.46 -13.20 -41.98
CA SER A 197 49.76 -14.42 -42.73
C SER A 197 49.92 -14.15 -44.23
N ASP A 198 48.99 -13.40 -44.81
CA ASP A 198 49.02 -13.00 -46.22
C ASP A 198 50.27 -12.16 -46.53
N ARG A 199 50.69 -11.29 -45.60
CA ARG A 199 51.92 -10.51 -45.73
C ARG A 199 53.16 -11.39 -45.74
N LYS A 200 53.26 -12.34 -44.80
CA LYS A 200 54.38 -13.30 -44.76
C LYS A 200 54.44 -14.15 -46.02
N ALA A 201 53.30 -14.64 -46.50
CA ALA A 201 53.23 -15.41 -47.74
C ALA A 201 53.71 -14.59 -48.95
N ARG A 202 53.39 -13.30 -49.01
CA ARG A 202 53.89 -12.39 -50.05
C ARG A 202 55.40 -12.16 -49.94
N GLU A 203 55.92 -11.96 -48.73
CA GLU A 203 57.36 -11.79 -48.48
C GLU A 203 58.14 -13.05 -48.87
N GLU A 204 57.65 -14.24 -48.50
CA GLU A 204 58.22 -15.53 -48.91
C GLU A 204 58.18 -15.73 -50.42
N TYR A 205 57.05 -15.38 -51.07
CA TYR A 205 56.94 -15.45 -52.53
C TYR A 205 57.96 -14.54 -53.22
N LEU A 206 58.11 -13.29 -52.77
CA LEU A 206 59.08 -12.34 -53.32
C LEU A 206 60.53 -12.81 -53.11
N ALA A 207 60.85 -13.37 -51.93
CA ALA A 207 62.16 -13.93 -51.67
C ALA A 207 62.46 -15.12 -52.59
N ASN A 208 61.49 -16.02 -52.78
CA ASN A 208 61.63 -17.16 -53.68
C ASN A 208 61.78 -16.73 -55.14
N GLU A 209 61.04 -15.72 -55.59
CA GLU A 209 61.20 -15.13 -56.93
C GLU A 209 62.57 -14.48 -57.11
N ALA A 210 63.10 -13.80 -56.10
CA ALA A 210 64.45 -13.23 -56.14
C ALA A 210 65.54 -14.31 -56.24
N VAL A 211 65.39 -15.41 -55.50
CA VAL A 211 66.30 -16.57 -55.60
C VAL A 211 66.25 -17.20 -56.99
N LYS A 212 65.05 -17.43 -57.53
CA LYS A 212 64.90 -17.97 -58.91
C LYS A 212 65.57 -17.06 -59.94
N LYS A 213 65.36 -15.74 -59.85
CA LYS A 213 66.00 -14.77 -60.75
C LYS A 213 67.53 -14.80 -60.63
N ALA A 214 68.06 -14.86 -59.41
CA ALA A 214 69.50 -14.96 -59.19
C ALA A 214 70.10 -16.27 -59.75
N VAL A 215 69.38 -17.39 -59.67
CA VAL A 215 69.79 -18.66 -60.28
C VAL A 215 69.81 -18.54 -61.80
N LEU A 216 68.73 -18.01 -62.40
CA LEU A 216 68.66 -17.80 -63.85
C LEU A 216 69.75 -16.84 -64.36
N GLU A 217 70.08 -15.79 -63.60
CA GLU A 217 71.17 -14.87 -63.96
C GLU A 217 72.55 -15.55 -63.89
N LYS A 218 72.80 -16.38 -62.88
CA LYS A 218 74.03 -17.19 -62.79
C LYS A 218 74.12 -18.21 -63.91
N GLU A 219 73.03 -18.89 -64.25
CA GLU A 219 72.97 -19.80 -65.39
C GLU A 219 73.24 -19.07 -66.71
N ARG A 220 72.68 -17.87 -66.88
CA ARG A 220 72.96 -17.02 -68.05
C ARG A 220 74.42 -16.58 -68.11
N GLN A 221 75.03 -16.21 -66.98
CA GLN A 221 76.45 -15.86 -66.91
C GLN A 221 77.34 -17.07 -67.25
N ALA A 222 77.03 -18.25 -66.69
CA ALA A 222 77.75 -19.48 -67.00
C ALA A 222 77.62 -19.87 -68.48
N GLN A 223 76.46 -19.66 -69.10
CA GLN A 223 76.27 -19.86 -70.54
C GLN A 223 77.07 -18.83 -71.37
N GLN A 224 77.14 -17.57 -70.94
CA GLN A 224 77.94 -16.55 -71.62
C GLN A 224 79.45 -16.84 -71.54
N GLU A 225 79.94 -17.31 -70.39
CA GLU A 225 81.33 -17.74 -70.22
C GLU A 225 81.66 -18.96 -71.08
N GLN A 226 80.73 -19.91 -71.23
CA GLN A 226 80.91 -21.06 -72.12
C GLN A 226 80.92 -20.70 -73.61
N VAL A 227 80.22 -19.63 -74.01
CA VAL A 227 80.22 -19.13 -75.40
C VAL A 227 81.45 -18.27 -75.74
N PHE A 228 82.15 -17.70 -74.73
CA PHE A 228 83.34 -16.87 -74.92
C PHE A 228 84.68 -17.68 -74.87
N VAL A 229 84.62 -18.97 -74.54
CA VAL A 229 85.78 -19.88 -74.45
C VAL A 229 85.92 -20.80 -75.69
N LEU A 230 85.18 -20.50 -76.77
CA LEU A 230 85.32 -21.09 -78.11
C LEU A 230 85.82 -20.03 -79.10
#